data_AF-A0A1V6AFF0-F1
#
_entry.id   AF-A0A1V6AFF0-F1
#
_cell.length_a   1.000
_cell.length_b   1.000
_cell.length_c   1.000
_cell.angle_alpha   90.00
_cell.angle_beta   90.00
_cell.angle_gamma   90.00
#
_symmetry.space_group_name_H-M   'P 1'
#
loop_
_entity.id
_entity.type
_entity.pdbx_description
1 polymer ?
#
loop_
_entity_poly.entity_id
_entity_poly.type
_entity_poly.pdbx_seq_one_letter_code
_entity_poly.pdbx_strand_id
1 'polypeptide(L)'
;MVETLSRRLQVQERLTKQVADIIMDHLDPLGVIVVIEAEHMCVSMRGAKKPKAVTVTSAVRGLFRSRSVTRLEAISLIRGGFSSGKEV
;
A
#
# COMPACT_ATOMS: atom_id res chain seq x y z
N MET A 1 5.69 2.86 -13.43
CA MET A 1 5.99 3.76 -12.28
C MET A 1 6.34 2.97 -11.02
N VAL A 2 5.41 2.20 -10.44
CA VAL A 2 5.66 1.45 -9.19
C VAL A 2 6.84 0.48 -9.32
N GLU A 3 6.90 -0.28 -10.43
CA GLU A 3 8.03 -1.17 -10.73
C GLU A 3 9.38 -0.45 -10.81
N THR A 4 9.41 0.77 -11.33
CA THR A 4 10.64 1.57 -11.43
C THR A 4 11.11 2.00 -10.04
N LEU A 5 10.18 2.41 -9.17
CA LEU A 5 10.48 2.85 -7.81
C LEU A 5 10.91 1.69 -6.89
N SER A 6 10.44 0.47 -7.15
CA SER A 6 10.73 -0.72 -6.34
C SER A 6 12.05 -1.42 -6.70
N ARG A 7 12.67 -1.12 -7.84
CA ARG A 7 13.92 -1.76 -8.32
C ARG A 7 15.22 -1.31 -7.61
N ARG A 8 15.14 -0.95 -6.33
CA ARG A 8 16.27 -0.58 -5.48
C ARG A 8 15.99 -0.93 -4.02
N LEU A 9 16.98 -0.78 -3.15
CA LEU A 9 16.75 -0.92 -1.71
C LEU A 9 15.69 0.07 -1.26
N GLN A 10 14.60 -0.46 -0.70
CA GLN A 10 13.44 0.32 -0.30
C GLN A 10 12.98 -0.03 1.11
N VAL A 11 12.37 0.98 1.74
CA VAL A 11 11.56 0.86 2.94
C VAL A 11 10.12 0.95 2.46
N GLN A 12 9.26 -0.03 2.81
CA GLN A 12 7.91 -0.13 2.23
C GLN A 12 7.10 1.15 2.47
N GLU A 13 7.22 1.75 3.65
CA GLU A 13 6.58 3.02 4.02
C GLU A 13 7.02 4.18 3.13
N ARG A 14 8.28 4.20 2.71
CA ARG A 14 8.81 5.22 1.78
C ARG A 14 8.26 5.01 0.39
N LEU A 15 8.27 3.76 -0.10
CA LEU A 15 7.73 3.42 -1.41
C LEU A 15 6.25 3.83 -1.52
N THR A 16 5.45 3.49 -0.52
CA THR A 16 4.02 3.81 -0.48
C THR A 16 3.76 5.33 -0.52
N LYS A 17 4.58 6.13 0.19
CA LYS A 17 4.51 7.59 0.10
C LYS A 17 4.91 8.12 -1.28
N GLN A 18 6.04 7.65 -1.81
CA GLN A 18 6.54 8.08 -3.13
C GLN A 18 5.51 7.83 -4.24
N VAL A 19 4.85 6.67 -4.22
CA VAL A 19 3.79 6.37 -5.19
C VAL A 19 2.63 7.36 -5.06
N ALA A 20 2.15 7.64 -3.84
CA ALA A 20 1.05 8.57 -3.63
C ALA A 20 1.40 10.00 -4.03
N ASP A 21 2.62 10.45 -3.71
CA ASP A 21 3.07 11.81 -3.98
C ASP A 21 3.28 12.02 -5.49
N ILE A 22 3.89 11.08 -6.20
CA ILE A 22 4.06 11.18 -7.67
C ILE A 22 2.72 11.26 -8.39
N ILE A 23 1.72 10.47 -7.96
CA ILE A 23 0.37 10.51 -8.54
C ILE A 23 -0.29 11.88 -8.30
N MET A 24 -0.16 12.42 -7.08
CA MET A 24 -0.66 13.76 -6.78
C MET A 24 0.00 14.82 -7.67
N ASP A 25 1.32 14.78 -7.78
CA ASP A 25 2.10 15.82 -8.47
C ASP A 25 1.91 15.81 -9.99
N HIS A 26 1.68 14.63 -10.61
CA HIS A 26 1.61 14.51 -12.07
C HIS A 26 0.20 14.50 -12.65
N LEU A 27 -0.82 14.16 -11.85
CA LEU A 27 -2.20 14.04 -12.33
C LEU A 27 -3.15 15.09 -11.74
N ASP A 28 -2.70 15.90 -10.77
CA ASP A 28 -3.51 16.84 -9.99
C ASP A 28 -4.91 16.30 -9.59
N PRO A 29 -4.99 15.08 -9.01
CA PRO A 29 -6.25 14.49 -8.65
C PRO A 29 -6.81 15.12 -7.37
N LEU A 30 -8.14 15.06 -7.20
CA LEU A 30 -8.80 15.51 -5.97
C LEU A 30 -8.31 14.74 -4.72
N GLY A 31 -7.85 13.50 -4.88
CA GLY A 31 -7.24 12.72 -3.81
C GLY A 31 -6.69 11.39 -4.30
N VAL A 32 -5.76 10.84 -3.51
CA VAL A 32 -5.10 9.55 -3.80
C VAL A 32 -5.10 8.69 -2.54
N ILE A 33 -5.36 7.40 -2.72
CA ILE A 33 -5.16 6.37 -1.70
C ILE A 33 -4.29 5.26 -2.30
N VAL A 34 -3.20 4.95 -1.63
CA VAL A 34 -2.29 3.86 -1.99
C VAL A 34 -2.24 2.88 -0.83
N VAL A 35 -2.42 1.60 -1.13
CA VAL A 35 -2.25 0.49 -0.19
C VAL A 35 -1.27 -0.49 -0.81
N ILE A 36 -0.20 -0.81 -0.09
CA ILE A 36 0.78 -1.81 -0.50
C ILE A 36 0.81 -2.91 0.57
N GLU A 37 0.56 -4.14 0.13
CA GLU A 37 0.70 -5.36 0.91
C GLU A 37 1.90 -6.15 0.34
N ALA A 38 2.83 -6.52 1.21
CA ALA A 38 4.02 -7.27 0.80
C ALA A 38 4.50 -8.22 1.90
N GLU A 39 5.01 -9.37 1.48
CA GLU A 39 5.74 -10.29 2.36
C GLU A 39 7.23 -9.92 2.39
N HIS A 40 7.78 -9.83 3.60
CA HIS A 40 9.20 -9.53 3.81
C HIS A 40 9.99 -10.82 3.98
N MET A 41 10.57 -11.31 2.89
CA MET A 41 11.41 -12.51 2.91
C MET A 41 12.56 -12.45 3.94
N CYS A 42 13.11 -11.27 4.21
CA CYS A 42 14.13 -11.06 5.25
C CYS A 42 13.62 -11.38 6.67
N VAL A 43 12.32 -11.25 6.90
CA VAL A 43 11.63 -11.53 8.18
C VAL A 43 11.05 -12.95 8.19
N SER A 44 10.56 -13.42 7.04
CA SER A 44 10.02 -14.78 6.90
C SER A 44 11.12 -15.86 6.96
N MET A 45 12.29 -15.60 6.36
CA MET A 45 13.36 -16.60 6.21
C MET A 45 14.50 -16.45 7.23
N ARG A 46 14.66 -15.28 7.87
CA ARG A 46 15.70 -15.02 8.87
C ARG A 46 15.09 -14.39 10.14
N GLY A 47 15.68 -14.68 11.31
CA GLY A 47 15.20 -14.13 12.58
C GLY A 47 14.02 -14.92 13.18
N ALA A 48 12.93 -14.22 13.54
CA ALA A 48 11.80 -14.76 14.31
C ALA A 48 10.94 -15.83 13.59
N LYS A 49 11.30 -16.20 12.35
CA LYS A 49 10.66 -17.26 11.52
C LYS A 49 9.13 -17.22 11.57
N LYS A 50 8.54 -16.04 11.41
CA LYS A 50 7.08 -15.90 11.27
C LYS A 50 6.72 -16.18 9.81
N PRO A 51 6.20 -17.37 9.47
CA PRO A 51 5.85 -17.68 8.09
C PRO A 51 4.75 -16.73 7.65
N LYS A 52 4.79 -16.27 6.39
CA LYS A 52 3.81 -15.35 5.83
C LYS A 52 3.75 -14.02 6.60
N ALA A 53 4.90 -13.47 6.98
CA ALA A 53 4.99 -12.15 7.62
C ALA A 53 4.66 -11.05 6.59
N VAL A 54 3.38 -10.70 6.54
CA VAL A 54 2.84 -9.67 5.65
C VAL A 54 2.84 -8.32 6.37
N THR A 55 3.35 -7.30 5.69
CA THR A 55 3.25 -5.91 6.14
C THR A 55 2.36 -5.14 5.17
N VAL A 56 1.38 -4.43 5.73
CA VAL A 56 0.48 -3.55 4.98
C VAL A 56 0.81 -2.11 5.32
N THR A 57 1.03 -1.29 4.31
CA THR A 57 1.26 0.16 4.45
C THR A 57 0.24 0.92 3.62
N SER A 58 -0.07 2.14 4.03
CA SER A 58 -0.97 3.01 3.28
C SER A 58 -0.48 4.45 3.26
N ALA A 59 -0.80 5.16 2.18
CA ALA A 59 -0.62 6.61 2.06
C ALA A 59 -1.89 7.23 1.48
N VAL A 60 -2.32 8.32 2.10
CA VAL A 60 -3.57 9.01 1.75
C VAL A 60 -3.29 10.49 1.52
N ARG A 61 -3.85 11.05 0.44
CA ARG A 61 -3.70 12.45 0.02
C ARG A 61 -5.05 13.04 -0.43
N GLY A 62 -5.15 14.36 -0.43
CA GLY A 62 -6.32 15.10 -0.89
C GLY A 62 -7.63 14.69 -0.19
N LEU A 63 -8.69 14.50 -0.98
CA LEU A 63 -10.06 14.24 -0.55
C LEU A 63 -10.18 13.03 0.39
N PHE A 64 -9.41 11.97 0.17
CA PHE A 64 -9.41 10.79 1.04
C PHE A 64 -8.78 11.08 2.41
N ARG A 65 -7.95 12.12 2.55
CA ARG A 65 -7.40 12.54 3.84
C ARG A 65 -8.44 13.34 4.62
N SER A 66 -9.13 14.27 3.95
CA SER A 66 -10.10 15.18 4.57
C SER A 66 -11.48 14.53 4.82
N ARG A 67 -11.92 13.57 4.00
CA ARG A 67 -13.21 12.89 4.15
C ARG A 67 -13.04 11.45 4.60
N SER A 68 -13.39 11.19 5.87
CA SER A 68 -13.34 9.85 6.47
C SER A 68 -14.28 8.85 5.79
N VAL A 69 -15.49 9.28 5.41
CA VAL A 69 -16.49 8.41 4.75
C VAL A 69 -15.97 7.86 3.43
N THR A 70 -15.49 8.73 2.54
CA THR A 70 -14.90 8.35 1.24
C THR A 70 -13.68 7.44 1.40
N ARG A 71 -12.86 7.68 2.43
CA ARG A 71 -11.72 6.81 2.76
C ARG A 71 -12.17 5.42 3.21
N LEU A 72 -13.21 5.33 4.04
CA LEU A 72 -13.73 4.05 4.52
C LEU A 72 -14.34 3.24 3.37
N GLU A 73 -15.08 3.88 2.47
CA GLU A 73 -15.62 3.26 1.26
C GLU A 73 -14.48 2.67 0.39
N ALA A 74 -13.45 3.46 0.10
CA ALA A 74 -12.29 2.99 -0.66
C ALA A 74 -11.56 1.81 0.01
N ILE A 75 -11.32 1.89 1.32
CA ILE A 75 -10.69 0.79 2.08
C ILE A 75 -11.57 -0.46 2.06
N SER A 76 -12.89 -0.30 2.14
CA SER A 76 -13.84 -1.42 2.08
C SER A 76 -13.76 -2.13 0.72
N LEU A 77 -13.76 -1.37 -0.38
CA LEU A 77 -13.63 -1.91 -1.74
C LEU A 77 -12.28 -2.62 -1.94
N ILE A 78 -11.19 -2.02 -1.45
CA ILE A 78 -9.86 -2.62 -1.46
C ILE A 78 -9.92 -3.97 -0.73
N ARG A 79 -10.37 -4.00 0.53
CA ARG A 79 -10.41 -5.24 1.34
C ARG A 79 -11.35 -6.32 0.79
N GLY A 80 -12.50 -5.93 0.25
CA GLY A 80 -13.48 -6.84 -0.36
C GLY A 80 -13.03 -7.43 -1.70
N GLY A 81 -12.10 -6.77 -2.40
CA GLY A 81 -11.45 -7.31 -3.60
C GLY A 81 -10.23 -8.20 -3.32
N PHE A 82 -9.58 -8.04 -2.17
CA PHE A 82 -8.39 -8.81 -1.76
C PHE A 82 -8.72 -10.17 -1.09
N SER A 83 -9.99 -10.46 -0.77
CA SER A 83 -10.38 -11.72 -0.09
C SER A 83 -10.59 -12.94 -0.99
N SER A 84 -10.34 -12.87 -2.29
CA SER A 84 -10.60 -14.00 -3.22
C SER A 84 -9.41 -14.96 -3.44
N GLY A 85 -8.41 -14.98 -2.54
CA GLY A 85 -7.20 -15.80 -2.70
C GLY A 85 -6.72 -16.55 -1.46
N LYS A 86 -7.53 -16.66 -0.40
CA LYS A 86 -7.24 -17.59 0.71
C LYS A 86 -8.13 -18.83 0.57
N GLU A 87 -7.68 -19.77 -0.26
CA GLU A 87 -7.93 -21.17 0.00
C GLU A 87 -7.19 -21.54 1.30
N VAL A 88 -7.97 -22.01 2.28
CA VAL A 88 -7.55 -22.99 3.29
C VAL A 88 -8.19 -24.30 2.87
#